data_AF-A0A559QV94-F1
#
_entry.id   AF-A0A559QV94-F1
#
_cell.length_a   1.000
_cell.length_b   1.000
_cell.length_c   1.000
_cell.angle_alpha   90.00
_cell.angle_beta   90.00
_cell.angle_gamma   90.00
#
_symmetry.space_group_name_H-M   'P 1'
#
loop_
_entity.id
_entity.type
_entity.pdbx_description
1 polymer ?
#
loop_
_entity_poly.entity_id
_entity_poly.type
_entity_poly.pdbx_seq_one_letter_code
_entity_poly.pdbx_strand_id
1 'polypeptide(L)' 'MSETKQRIKSFLSQETDVDLETVGDEEALFTSGLIDSYSLIELLSFLESELGFEVDFGELNVDDFDTIQALTNLVDAK' A
#
# COMPACT_ATOMS: atom_id res chain seq x y z
N MET A 1 -3.17 -14.94 -6.77
CA MET A 1 -3.07 -13.50 -7.06
C MET A 1 -3.86 -12.81 -5.97
N SER A 2 -3.17 -12.33 -4.93
CA SER A 2 -3.78 -12.03 -3.63
C SER A 2 -4.83 -10.93 -3.74
N GLU A 3 -6.02 -11.16 -3.18
CA GLU A 3 -7.14 -10.20 -3.14
C GLU A 3 -6.69 -8.85 -2.54
N THR A 4 -5.78 -8.88 -1.57
CA THR A 4 -5.14 -7.71 -0.96
C THR A 4 -4.50 -6.78 -1.99
N LYS A 5 -3.75 -7.34 -2.95
CA LYS A 5 -3.08 -6.56 -3.99
C LYS A 5 -4.08 -5.81 -4.86
N GLN A 6 -5.17 -6.48 -5.25
CA GLN A 6 -6.22 -5.83 -6.06
C GLN A 6 -6.94 -4.74 -5.28
N ARG A 7 -7.15 -4.94 -3.97
CA ARG A 7 -7.74 -3.93 -3.08
C ARG A 7 -6.83 -2.72 -2.93
N ILE A 8 -5.53 -2.92 -2.69
CA ILE A 8 -4.53 -1.84 -2.60
C ILE A 8 -4.50 -1.05 -3.91
N LYS A 9 -4.39 -1.72 -5.06
CA LYS A 9 -4.40 -1.07 -6.38
C LYS A 9 -5.68 -0.28 -6.61
N SER A 10 -6.84 -0.88 -6.31
CA SER A 10 -8.13 -0.21 -6.51
C SER A 10 -8.34 0.98 -5.58
N PHE A 11 -7.86 0.91 -4.34
CA PHE A 11 -7.97 1.99 -3.37
C PHE A 11 -7.07 3.16 -3.80
N LEU A 12 -5.79 2.88 -4.04
CA LEU A 12 -4.84 3.90 -4.43
C LEU A 12 -5.18 4.52 -5.79
N SER A 13 -5.69 3.78 -6.77
CA SER A 13 -6.14 4.37 -8.05
C SER A 13 -7.43 5.19 -7.94
N GLN A 14 -8.18 5.09 -6.83
CA GLN A 14 -9.29 6.00 -6.54
C GLN A 14 -8.81 7.26 -5.80
N GLU A 15 -7.87 7.11 -4.87
CA GLU A 15 -7.30 8.21 -4.09
C GLU A 15 -6.28 9.05 -4.87
N THR A 16 -5.53 8.41 -5.78
CA THR A 16 -4.56 9.05 -6.65
C THR A 16 -5.02 8.94 -8.08
N ASP A 17 -4.84 10.00 -8.88
CA ASP A 17 -5.13 10.04 -10.33
C ASP A 17 -4.11 9.19 -11.14
N VAL A 18 -3.59 8.13 -10.53
CA VAL A 18 -2.53 7.26 -11.04
C VAL A 18 -3.12 5.91 -11.39
N ASP A 19 -2.82 5.46 -12.61
CA ASP A 19 -3.19 4.15 -13.10
C ASP A 19 -2.22 3.07 -12.59
N LEU A 20 -2.56 2.44 -11.48
CA LEU A 20 -1.72 1.42 -10.83
C LEU A 20 -1.83 0.05 -11.48
N GLU A 21 -2.66 -0.10 -12.52
CA GLU A 21 -2.65 -1.30 -13.36
C GLU A 21 -1.36 -1.36 -14.18
N THR A 22 -0.82 -0.20 -14.58
CA THR A 22 0.46 -0.08 -15.28
C THR A 22 1.69 -0.11 -14.37
N VAL A 23 1.50 0.19 -13.08
CA VAL A 23 2.57 0.25 -12.09
C VAL A 23 3.00 -1.15 -11.65
N GLY A 24 4.31 -1.37 -11.69
CA GLY A 24 4.95 -2.61 -11.28
C GLY A 24 4.78 -2.88 -9.79
N ASP A 25 4.79 -4.16 -9.39
CA ASP A 25 4.60 -4.51 -7.98
C ASP A 25 5.77 -4.08 -7.08
N GLU A 26 6.96 -4.02 -7.68
CA GLU A 26 8.21 -3.59 -7.07
C GLU A 26 8.48 -2.09 -7.32
N GLU A 27 7.53 -1.40 -7.94
CA GLU A 27 7.68 0.01 -8.23
C GLU A 27 7.38 0.84 -6.99
N ALA A 28 8.27 1.80 -6.75
CA ALA A 28 8.14 2.77 -5.68
C ALA A 28 6.88 3.62 -5.90
N LEU A 29 5.95 3.59 -4.96
CA LEU A 29 4.76 4.42 -4.98
C LEU A 29 5.04 5.75 -4.28
N PHE A 30 5.59 5.67 -3.07
CA PHE A 30 5.82 6.85 -2.25
C PHE A 30 7.09 7.59 -2.69
N THR A 31 8.22 6.88 -2.85
CA THR A 31 9.48 7.48 -3.29
C THR A 31 9.44 8.01 -4.74
N SER A 32 8.61 7.42 -5.61
CA SER A 32 8.40 7.92 -6.97
C SER A 32 7.48 9.15 -7.01
N GLY A 33 6.77 9.44 -5.92
CA GLY A 33 5.78 10.51 -5.84
C GLY A 33 4.46 10.19 -6.55
N LEU A 34 4.14 8.90 -6.71
CA LEU A 34 2.83 8.46 -7.19
C LEU A 34 1.76 8.60 -6.10
N ILE A 35 2.16 8.44 -4.84
CA ILE A 35 1.29 8.61 -3.67
C ILE A 35 1.93 9.58 -2.67
N ASP A 36 1.08 10.36 -2.00
CA ASP A 36 1.49 11.27 -0.93
C ASP A 36 1.42 10.59 0.45
N SER A 37 2.00 11.24 1.46
CA SER A 37 1.95 10.76 2.84
C SER A 37 0.53 10.60 3.38
N TYR A 38 -0.42 11.39 2.86
CA TYR A 38 -1.82 11.32 3.26
C TYR A 38 -2.50 10.05 2.73
N SER A 39 -2.38 9.78 1.43
CA SER A 39 -2.93 8.57 0.80
C SER A 39 -2.34 7.29 1.40
N LEU A 40 -1.07 7.32 1.81
CA LEU A 40 -0.44 6.21 2.52
C LEU A 40 -1.11 5.95 3.89
N ILE A 41 -1.34 6.99 4.69
CA ILE A 41 -2.00 6.84 6.00
C ILE A 41 -3.43 6.31 5.82
N GLU A 42 -4.16 6.78 4.82
CA GLU A 42 -5.51 6.27 4.53
C GLU A 42 -5.50 4.81 4.05
N LEU A 43 -4.55 4.44 3.20
CA LEU A 43 -4.38 3.04 2.76
C LEU A 43 -4.10 2.12 3.94
N LEU A 44 -3.21 2.54 4.85
CA LEU A 44 -2.87 1.74 6.01
C LEU A 44 -4.07 1.61 6.94
N SER A 45 -4.79 2.70 7.23
CA SER A 45 -6.05 2.65 7.99
C SER A 45 -7.10 1.74 7.36
N PHE A 46 -7.21 1.76 6.02
CA PHE A 46 -8.09 0.86 5.27
C PHE A 46 -7.68 -0.61 5.47
N LEU A 47 -6.38 -0.92 5.36
CA LEU A 47 -5.85 -2.26 5.58
C LEU A 47 -6.03 -2.70 7.03
N GLU A 48 -5.76 -1.84 8.00
CA GLU A 48 -5.98 -2.10 9.44
C GLU A 48 -7.45 -2.44 9.71
N SER A 49 -8.38 -1.69 9.11
CA SER A 49 -9.82 -1.94 9.28
C SER A 49 -10.30 -3.21 8.57
N GLU A 50 -9.73 -3.54 7.40
CA GLU A 50 -10.11 -4.74 6.64
C GLU A 50 -9.55 -6.02 7.25
N LEU A 51 -8.33 -5.95 7.80
CA LEU A 51 -7.58 -7.11 8.27
C LEU A 51 -7.63 -7.25 9.80
N GLY A 52 -8.04 -6.20 10.50
CA GLY A 52 -8.21 -6.19 11.96
C GLY A 52 -6.89 -6.21 12.73
N PHE A 53 -5.80 -5.73 12.14
CA PHE A 53 -4.50 -5.58 12.81
C PHE A 53 -4.04 -4.13 12.80
N GLU A 54 -3.13 -3.78 13.72
CA GLU A 54 -2.52 -2.45 13.81
C GLU A 54 -1.14 -2.47 13.14
N VAL A 55 -0.88 -1.47 12.30
CA VAL A 55 0.39 -1.27 11.59
C VAL A 55 1.25 -0.31 12.41
N ASP A 56 2.32 -0.82 13.03
CA ASP A 56 3.24 0.01 13.80
C ASP A 56 4.28 0.68 12.88
N PHE A 57 4.06 1.96 12.56
CA PHE A 57 5.00 2.77 11.77
C PHE A 57 6.38 2.93 12.41
N GLY A 58 6.51 2.71 13.72
CA GLY A 58 7.80 2.80 14.42
C GLY A 58 8.71 1.60 14.16
N GLU A 59 8.12 0.44 13.83
CA GLU A 59 8.86 -0.78 13.48
C GLU A 59 9.09 -0.95 11.97
N LEU A 60 8.33 -0.23 11.15
CA LEU A 60 8.38 -0.33 9.69
C LEU A 60 9.25 0.75 9.06
N ASN A 61 9.98 0.40 8.02
CA ASN A 61 10.73 1.35 7.21
C ASN A 61 9.90 1.78 6.01
N VAL A 62 10.26 2.91 5.40
CA VAL A 62 9.63 3.37 4.16
C VAL A 62 9.59 2.28 3.10
N ASP A 63 10.68 1.53 2.94
CA ASP A 63 10.80 0.41 2.00
C ASP A 63 9.75 -0.71 2.23
N ASP A 64 9.30 -0.92 3.47
CA ASP A 64 8.32 -1.94 3.84
C ASP A 64 6.89 -1.59 3.37
N PHE A 65 6.64 -0.34 2.97
CA PHE A 65 5.36 0.13 2.44
C PHE A 65 5.47 0.98 1.17
N ASP A 66 6.68 1.18 0.65
CA ASP A 66 6.93 2.01 -0.53
C ASP A 66 6.37 1.35 -1.79
N THR A 67 6.33 0.02 -1.85
CA THR A 67 5.88 -0.76 -3.02
C THR A 67 4.61 -1.56 -2.72
N ILE A 68 3.84 -1.87 -3.77
CA ILE A 68 2.64 -2.71 -3.66
C ILE A 68 3.00 -4.11 -3.14
N GLN A 69 4.14 -4.65 -3.59
CA GLN A 69 4.65 -5.92 -3.11
C GLN A 69 4.96 -5.88 -1.61
N ALA A 70 5.61 -4.81 -1.12
CA ALA A 70 5.95 -4.68 0.29
C ALA A 70 4.69 -4.60 1.16
N LEU A 71 3.71 -3.78 0.77
CA LEU A 71 2.40 -3.72 1.42
C LEU A 71 1.68 -5.07 1.42
N THR A 72 1.70 -5.77 0.28
CA THR A 72 1.07 -7.09 0.16
C THR A 72 1.78 -8.12 1.06
N ASN A 73 3.11 -8.10 1.11
CA ASN A 73 3.89 -9.00 1.96
C ASN A 73 3.69 -8.69 3.45
N LEU A 74 3.56 -7.42 3.81
CA LEU A 74 3.29 -7.00 5.18
C LEU A 74 1.95 -7.56 5.68
N VAL A 75 0.95 -7.52 4.79
CA VAL A 75 -0.36 -8.12 5.03
C VAL A 75 -0.30 -9.65 5.04
N ASP A 76 0.39 -10.28 4.08
CA ASP A 76 0.45 -11.74 3.95
C ASP A 76 1.30 -12.41 5.05
N ALA A 77 2.28 -11.69 5.59
CA ALA A 77 3.12 -12.14 6.69
C ALA A 77 2.41 -12.13 8.06
N LYS A 78 1.18 -11.62 8.15
CA LYS A 78 0.37 -11.51 9.37
C LYS A 78 -0.83 -12.45 9.33
#